data_AF-A0A9C7Z8B4-F1
#
_entry.id   AF-A0A9C7Z8B4-F1
#
_cell.length_a   1.000
_cell.length_b   1.000
_cell.length_c   1.000
_cell.angle_alpha   90.00
_cell.angle_beta   90.00
_cell.angle_gamma   90.00
#
_symmetry.space_group_name_H-M   'P 1'
#
loop_
_entity.id
_entity.type
_entity.pdbx_description
1 polymer ?
#
loop_
_entity_poly.entity_id
_entity_poly.type
_entity_poly.pdbx_seq_one_letter_code
_entity_poly.pdbx_strand_id
1 'polypeptide(L)'
;MELEEWLRLYQALSTTAGVKERGYWTIAGIFLLANCLLIFPLSLFLFSYGVWESRLFTTVLAGIGVLVCIAWSLSQRRSAQEIEHVSGLLRSIEGQFAGGDFHRSLHKLLAGEEVCIPSTSWKCKEWQQEVAHLGPVTRLLPRVSISLLPVIFFLAWTTLAIISWVV
;
A
#
# COMPACT_ATOMS: atom_id res chain seq x y z
N MET A 1 15.75 -11.28 28.94
CA MET A 1 15.77 -11.70 27.53
C MET A 1 17.20 -11.72 27.07
N GLU A 2 17.64 -12.86 26.56
CA GLU A 2 18.98 -12.96 25.99
C GLU A 2 19.03 -12.26 24.62
N LEU A 3 20.21 -11.79 24.23
CA LEU A 3 20.46 -11.09 22.97
C LEU A 3 19.87 -11.85 21.76
N GLU A 4 19.98 -13.18 21.78
CA GLU A 4 19.48 -14.06 20.73
C GLU A 4 17.94 -14.05 20.61
N GLU A 5 17.23 -13.92 21.71
CA GLU A 5 15.76 -13.83 21.73
C GLU A 5 15.28 -12.51 21.10
N TRP A 6 15.95 -11.41 21.42
CA TRP A 6 15.68 -10.10 20.81
C TRP A 6 15.91 -10.13 19.30
N LEU A 7 16.96 -10.80 18.83
CA LEU A 7 17.27 -10.92 17.41
C LEU A 7 16.25 -11.77 16.66
N ARG A 8 15.84 -12.91 17.22
CA ARG A 8 14.80 -13.75 16.63
C ARG A 8 13.46 -13.00 16.53
N LEU A 9 13.11 -12.25 17.57
CA LEU A 9 11.89 -11.46 17.62
C LEU A 9 11.92 -10.31 16.60
N TYR A 10 13.04 -9.60 16.50
CA TYR A 10 13.23 -8.55 15.49
C TYR A 10 13.13 -9.10 14.06
N GLN A 11 13.76 -10.25 13.80
CA GLN A 11 13.75 -10.91 12.49
C GLN A 11 12.34 -11.38 12.08
N ALA A 12 11.59 -11.95 13.03
CA ALA A 12 10.19 -12.33 12.81
C ALA A 12 9.31 -11.10 12.49
N LEU A 13 9.52 -9.98 13.17
CA LEU A 13 8.77 -8.76 12.92
C LEU A 13 9.15 -8.08 11.60
N SER A 14 10.43 -8.05 11.24
CA SER A 14 10.87 -7.44 9.99
C SER A 14 10.34 -8.20 8.77
N THR A 15 10.34 -9.53 8.82
CA THR A 15 9.76 -10.37 7.76
C THR A 15 8.25 -10.21 7.67
N THR A 16 7.55 -10.17 8.82
CA THR A 16 6.11 -9.93 8.87
C THR A 16 5.73 -8.55 8.32
N ALA A 17 6.51 -7.51 8.65
CA ALA A 17 6.32 -6.17 8.13
C ALA A 17 6.45 -6.13 6.60
N GLY A 18 7.48 -6.79 6.05
CA GLY A 18 7.66 -6.90 4.60
C GLY A 18 6.51 -7.62 3.90
N VAL A 19 6.00 -8.71 4.48
CA VAL A 19 4.83 -9.43 3.96
C VAL A 19 3.57 -8.56 3.98
N LYS A 20 3.35 -7.80 5.06
CA LYS A 20 2.20 -6.88 5.17
C LYS A 20 2.28 -5.72 4.19
N GLU A 21 3.46 -5.16 3.97
CA GLU A 21 3.67 -4.12 2.97
C GLU A 21 3.39 -4.64 1.56
N ARG A 22 3.95 -5.80 1.17
CA ARG A 22 3.61 -6.45 -0.11
C ARG A 22 2.11 -6.72 -0.22
N GLY A 23 1.48 -7.19 0.86
CA GLY A 23 0.03 -7.39 0.96
C GLY A 23 -0.76 -6.13 0.60
N TYR A 24 -0.43 -4.98 1.19
CA TYR A 24 -1.07 -3.70 0.91
C TYR A 24 -0.99 -3.30 -0.57
N TRP A 25 0.18 -3.52 -1.19
CA TRP A 25 0.39 -3.24 -2.61
C TRP A 25 -0.35 -4.23 -3.52
N THR A 26 -0.39 -5.51 -3.16
CA THR A 26 -1.15 -6.52 -3.91
C THR A 26 -2.65 -6.26 -3.86
N ILE A 27 -3.19 -5.85 -2.70
CA ILE A 27 -4.60 -5.46 -2.55
C ILE A 27 -4.91 -4.29 -3.50
N ALA A 28 -4.08 -3.24 -3.48
CA ALA A 28 -4.25 -2.11 -4.38
C ALA A 28 -4.22 -2.54 -5.87
N GLY A 29 -3.27 -3.39 -6.25
CA GLY A 29 -3.15 -3.90 -7.61
C GLY A 29 -4.36 -4.75 -8.05
N ILE A 30 -4.85 -5.64 -7.19
CA ILE A 30 -5.99 -6.51 -7.49
C ILE A 30 -7.28 -5.68 -7.68
N PHE A 31 -7.54 -4.72 -6.80
CA PHE A 31 -8.74 -3.89 -6.93
C PHE A 31 -8.67 -2.91 -8.11
N LEU A 32 -7.48 -2.40 -8.44
CA LEU A 32 -7.27 -1.62 -9.65
C LEU A 32 -7.57 -2.46 -10.90
N LEU A 33 -7.03 -3.68 -10.96
CA LEU A 33 -7.26 -4.60 -12.08
C LEU A 33 -8.74 -4.99 -12.19
N ALA A 34 -9.42 -5.23 -11.06
CA ALA A 34 -10.86 -5.49 -11.03
C ALA A 34 -11.67 -4.32 -11.61
N ASN A 35 -11.33 -3.07 -11.26
CA ASN A 35 -11.97 -1.89 -11.83
C ASN A 35 -11.71 -1.76 -13.35
N CYS A 36 -10.48 -2.03 -13.82
CA CYS A 36 -10.18 -2.04 -15.25
C CYS A 36 -10.99 -3.09 -16.01
N LEU A 37 -11.13 -4.30 -15.44
CA LEU A 37 -11.97 -5.36 -16.04
C LEU A 37 -13.44 -4.98 -16.09
N LEU A 38 -13.96 -4.29 -15.06
CA LEU A 38 -15.34 -3.81 -15.05
C LEU A 38 -15.61 -2.72 -16.10
N ILE A 39 -14.59 -1.96 -16.51
CA ILE A 39 -14.74 -0.96 -17.58
C ILE A 39 -14.79 -1.61 -18.97
N PHE A 40 -14.20 -2.80 -19.15
CA PHE A 40 -14.19 -3.49 -20.44
C PHE A 40 -15.59 -3.72 -21.07
N PRO A 41 -16.60 -4.24 -20.36
CA PRO A 41 -17.92 -4.43 -20.96
C PRO A 41 -18.62 -3.12 -21.35
N LEU A 42 -18.30 -1.97 -20.73
CA LEU A 42 -18.86 -0.68 -21.14
C LEU A 42 -18.53 -0.34 -22.59
N SER A 43 -17.29 -0.60 -23.02
CA SER A 43 -16.85 -0.26 -24.39
C SER A 43 -17.57 -1.09 -25.45
N LEU A 44 -17.92 -2.34 -25.14
CA LEU A 44 -18.65 -3.25 -26.03
C LEU A 44 -20.14 -2.89 -26.11
N PHE A 45 -20.76 -2.55 -24.99
CA PHE A 45 -22.21 -2.31 -24.92
C PHE A 45 -22.64 -0.95 -25.47
N LEU A 46 -21.75 0.05 -25.48
CA LEU A 46 -22.00 1.37 -26.09
C LEU A 46 -22.31 1.30 -27.60
N PHE A 47 -21.88 0.25 -28.30
CA PHE A 47 -22.01 0.13 -29.76
C PHE A 47 -23.16 -0.77 -30.24
N SER A 48 -23.74 -1.62 -29.38
CA SER A 48 -24.53 -2.77 -29.86
C SER A 48 -25.99 -2.85 -29.39
N TYR A 49 -26.38 -2.09 -28.36
CA TYR A 49 -27.68 -2.27 -27.69
C TYR A 49 -28.58 -1.04 -27.74
N GLY A 50 -29.88 -1.27 -27.59
CA GLY A 50 -30.87 -0.19 -27.49
C GLY A 50 -30.63 0.67 -26.24
N VAL A 51 -31.10 1.93 -26.30
CA VAL A 51 -30.89 2.93 -25.24
C VAL A 51 -31.34 2.40 -23.86
N TRP A 52 -32.45 1.65 -23.81
CA TRP A 52 -32.98 1.18 -22.53
C TRP A 52 -32.14 0.08 -21.88
N GLU A 53 -31.70 -0.89 -22.67
CA GLU A 53 -30.89 -2.03 -22.21
C GLU A 53 -29.49 -1.55 -21.79
N SER A 54 -28.92 -0.60 -22.53
CA SER A 54 -27.65 0.05 -22.18
C SER A 54 -27.73 0.77 -20.84
N ARG A 55 -28.83 1.48 -20.53
CA ARG A 55 -29.02 2.15 -19.23
C ARG A 55 -29.14 1.17 -18.06
N LEU A 56 -29.90 0.07 -18.22
CA LEU A 56 -30.00 -0.95 -17.18
C LEU A 56 -28.65 -1.65 -16.94
N PHE A 57 -27.93 -1.99 -18.01
CA PHE A 57 -26.61 -2.61 -17.89
C PHE A 57 -25.59 -1.70 -17.21
N THR A 58 -25.50 -0.43 -17.65
CA THR A 58 -24.56 0.55 -17.10
C THR A 58 -24.81 0.83 -15.62
N THR A 59 -26.07 0.84 -15.18
CA THR A 59 -26.42 1.06 -13.76
C THR A 59 -26.08 -0.12 -12.88
N VAL A 60 -26.38 -1.34 -13.31
CA VAL A 60 -26.00 -2.56 -12.59
C VAL A 60 -24.48 -2.65 -12.48
N LEU A 61 -23.78 -2.41 -13.59
CA LEU A 61 -22.33 -2.42 -13.64
C LEU A 61 -21.72 -1.34 -12.73
N ALA A 62 -22.27 -0.13 -12.75
CA ALA A 62 -21.85 0.94 -11.86
C ALA A 62 -22.12 0.63 -10.39
N GLY A 63 -23.25 -0.02 -10.07
CA GLY A 63 -23.52 -0.53 -8.73
C GLY A 63 -22.47 -1.53 -8.25
N ILE A 64 -22.08 -2.47 -9.11
CA ILE A 64 -20.98 -3.42 -8.82
C ILE A 64 -19.66 -2.66 -8.62
N GLY A 65 -19.35 -1.70 -9.49
CA GLY A 65 -18.15 -0.86 -9.38
C GLY A 65 -18.09 -0.08 -8.05
N VAL A 66 -19.21 0.49 -7.61
CA VAL A 66 -19.34 1.17 -6.32
C VAL A 66 -19.06 0.21 -5.16
N LEU A 67 -19.66 -0.98 -5.17
CA LEU A 67 -19.43 -2.00 -4.13
C LEU A 67 -17.95 -2.44 -4.09
N VAL A 68 -17.33 -2.63 -5.25
CA VAL A 68 -15.90 -2.95 -5.36
C VAL A 68 -15.04 -1.82 -4.79
N CYS A 69 -15.39 -0.55 -5.01
CA CYS A 69 -14.66 0.59 -4.44
C CYS A 69 -14.82 0.68 -2.92
N ILE A 70 -16.01 0.39 -2.39
CA ILE A 70 -16.23 0.31 -0.94
C ILE A 70 -15.37 -0.81 -0.33
N ALA A 71 -15.40 -2.00 -0.93
CA ALA A 71 -14.58 -3.13 -0.50
C ALA A 71 -13.07 -2.82 -0.57
N TRP A 72 -12.63 -2.16 -1.64
CA TRP A 72 -11.25 -1.69 -1.78
C TRP A 72 -10.89 -0.74 -0.64
N SER A 73 -11.70 0.29 -0.37
CA SER A 73 -11.44 1.27 0.67
C SER A 73 -11.31 0.64 2.06
N LEU A 74 -12.18 -0.33 2.39
CA LEU A 74 -12.16 -1.04 3.67
C LEU A 74 -10.92 -1.93 3.80
N SER A 75 -10.61 -2.68 2.75
CA SER A 75 -9.44 -3.55 2.70
C SER A 75 -8.13 -2.74 2.84
N GLN A 76 -8.02 -1.64 2.09
CA GLN A 76 -6.86 -0.76 2.12
C GLN A 76 -6.67 -0.11 3.49
N ARG A 77 -7.75 0.35 4.14
CA ARG A 77 -7.71 0.92 5.50
C ARG A 77 -7.26 -0.08 6.53
N ARG A 78 -7.79 -1.31 6.49
CA ARG A 78 -7.39 -2.37 7.42
C ARG A 78 -5.90 -2.69 7.26
N SER A 79 -5.43 -2.87 6.03
CA SER A 79 -4.01 -3.15 5.79
C SER A 79 -3.10 -1.99 6.17
N ALA A 80 -3.54 -0.73 5.99
CA ALA A 80 -2.79 0.43 6.45
C ALA A 80 -2.61 0.45 7.97
N GLN A 81 -3.68 0.18 8.73
CA GLN A 81 -3.62 0.10 10.20
C GLN A 81 -2.71 -1.03 10.67
N GLU A 82 -2.76 -2.19 10.02
CA GLU A 82 -1.88 -3.33 10.35
C GLU A 82 -0.41 -2.98 10.10
N ILE A 83 -0.08 -2.28 9.01
CA ILE A 83 1.29 -1.82 8.73
C ILE A 83 1.75 -0.79 9.76
N GLU A 84 0.89 0.19 10.11
CA GLU A 84 1.22 1.20 11.11
C GLU A 84 1.51 0.55 12.46
N HIS A 85 0.68 -0.42 12.89
CA HIS A 85 0.87 -1.14 14.13
C HIS A 85 2.21 -1.90 14.16
N VAL A 86 2.49 -2.69 13.11
CA VAL A 86 3.76 -3.45 13.02
C VAL A 86 4.97 -2.51 12.94
N SER A 87 4.86 -1.39 12.23
CA SER A 87 5.93 -0.40 12.13
C SER A 87 6.20 0.32 13.46
N GLY A 88 5.15 0.59 14.24
CA GLY A 88 5.26 1.14 15.59
C GLY A 88 5.93 0.17 16.55
N LEU A 89 5.57 -1.11 16.45
CA LEU A 89 6.15 -2.18 17.28
C LEU A 89 7.65 -2.39 16.97
N LEU A 90 8.03 -2.37 15.67
CA LEU A 90 9.43 -2.37 15.24
C LEU A 90 10.22 -1.19 15.81
N ARG A 91 9.68 0.04 15.70
CA ARG A 91 10.34 1.23 16.27
C ARG A 91 10.49 1.16 17.79
N SER A 92 9.49 0.61 18.49
CA SER A 92 9.56 0.42 19.94
C SER A 92 10.68 -0.54 20.32
N ILE A 93 10.93 -1.58 19.53
CA ILE A 93 12.00 -2.55 19.76
C ILE A 93 13.36 -1.95 19.40
N GLU A 94 13.45 -1.22 18.29
CA GLU A 94 14.65 -0.46 17.91
C GLU A 94 15.03 0.56 19.00
N GLY A 95 14.06 1.21 19.64
CA GLY A 95 14.29 2.12 20.76
C GLY A 95 14.77 1.44 22.05
N GLN A 96 14.50 0.15 22.23
CA GLN A 96 14.97 -0.64 23.38
C GLN A 96 16.30 -1.36 23.10
N PHE A 97 16.74 -1.40 21.83
CA PHE A 97 17.92 -2.13 21.40
C PHE A 97 18.82 -1.27 20.49
N ALA A 98 19.89 -0.70 21.07
CA ALA A 98 20.82 0.22 20.39
C ALA A 98 21.57 -0.37 19.17
N GLY A 99 21.48 -1.69 18.92
CA GLY A 99 22.05 -2.37 17.74
C GLY A 99 21.02 -2.72 16.64
N GLY A 100 19.77 -2.30 16.76
CA GLY A 100 18.68 -2.68 15.86
C GLY A 100 18.89 -2.20 14.43
N ASP A 101 19.42 -0.98 14.26
CA ASP A 101 19.71 -0.39 12.95
C ASP A 101 20.83 -1.12 12.19
N PHE A 102 21.83 -1.63 12.91
CA PHE A 102 22.90 -2.44 12.32
C PHE A 102 22.38 -3.81 11.89
N HIS A 103 21.51 -4.43 12.69
CA HIS A 103 20.90 -5.70 12.32
C HIS A 103 19.90 -5.58 11.16
N ARG A 104 19.17 -4.46 11.09
CA ARG A 104 18.27 -4.13 9.99
C ARG A 104 18.99 -4.00 8.66
N SER A 105 20.12 -3.29 8.67
CA SER A 105 20.95 -3.10 7.47
C SER A 105 21.63 -4.42 7.06
N LEU A 106 22.13 -5.21 8.02
CA LEU A 106 22.66 -6.56 7.77
C LEU A 106 21.60 -7.49 7.16
N HIS A 107 20.37 -7.48 7.69
CA HIS A 107 19.33 -8.39 7.21
C HIS A 107 18.84 -8.04 5.80
N LYS A 108 18.72 -6.75 5.47
CA LYS A 108 18.44 -6.29 4.10
C LYS A 108 19.54 -6.68 3.12
N LEU A 109 20.80 -6.58 3.55
CA LEU A 109 21.96 -6.98 2.76
C LEU A 109 21.93 -8.48 2.43
N LEU A 110 21.60 -9.30 3.42
CA LEU A 110 21.44 -10.75 3.26
C LEU A 110 20.22 -11.12 2.39
N ALA A 111 19.20 -10.27 2.34
CA ALA A 111 18.02 -10.46 1.49
C ALA A 111 18.21 -9.94 0.05
N GLY A 112 19.38 -9.39 -0.29
CA GLY A 112 19.68 -8.84 -1.61
C GLY A 112 18.98 -7.51 -1.91
N GLU A 113 18.44 -6.83 -0.89
CA GLU A 113 17.88 -5.48 -1.03
C GLU A 113 19.01 -4.44 -1.02
N GLU A 114 18.85 -3.35 -1.77
CA GLU A 114 19.79 -2.22 -1.72
C GLU A 114 19.87 -1.67 -0.29
N VAL A 115 21.07 -1.69 0.29
CA VAL A 115 21.34 -1.17 1.62
C VAL A 115 22.14 0.11 1.48
N CYS A 116 21.66 1.19 2.09
CA CYS A 116 22.49 2.36 2.30
C CYS A 116 23.60 1.97 3.26
N ILE A 117 24.82 1.83 2.74
CA ILE A 117 26.04 1.74 3.57
C ILE A 117 26.02 3.00 4.45
N PRO A 118 26.12 2.89 5.78
CA PRO A 118 26.11 4.06 6.64
C PRO A 118 27.20 5.01 6.17
N SER A 119 26.83 6.23 5.78
CA SER A 119 27.85 7.23 5.46
C SER A 119 28.48 7.64 6.77
N THR A 120 29.78 7.42 6.89
CA THR A 120 30.54 7.80 8.08
C THR A 120 30.73 9.32 8.04
N SER A 121 29.98 10.07 8.84
CA SER A 121 30.21 11.50 9.00
C SER A 121 31.12 11.71 10.22
N TRP A 122 32.16 12.54 10.06
CA TRP A 122 33.07 12.87 11.16
C TRP A 122 32.45 14.00 11.98
N LYS A 123 31.94 13.68 13.17
CA LYS A 123 31.37 14.65 14.12
C LYS A 123 31.92 14.39 15.51
N CYS A 124 32.25 15.46 16.25
CA CYS A 124 32.71 15.36 17.63
C CYS A 124 33.93 14.45 17.87
N LYS A 125 34.88 14.38 16.90
CA LYS A 125 36.07 13.52 16.92
C LYS A 125 35.78 12.00 16.90
N GLU A 126 34.58 11.60 16.51
CA GLU A 126 34.23 10.19 16.34
C GLU A 126 33.55 9.96 14.98
N TRP A 127 33.73 8.75 14.44
CA TRP A 127 33.04 8.32 13.23
C TRP A 127 31.62 7.88 13.61
N GLN A 128 30.60 8.63 13.17
CA GLN A 128 29.21 8.27 13.40
C GLN A 128 28.60 7.67 12.13
N GLN A 129 27.95 6.52 12.26
CA GLN A 129 27.20 5.88 11.18
C GLN A 129 25.90 6.66 10.94
N GLU A 130 25.82 7.42 9.85
CA GLU A 130 24.57 8.02 9.41
C GLU A 130 23.88 7.08 8.42
N VAL A 131 22.74 6.51 8.82
CA VAL A 131 21.87 5.75 7.93
C VAL A 131 21.19 6.76 7.00
N ALA A 132 21.41 6.65 5.68
CA ALA A 132 20.73 7.50 4.73
C ALA A 132 19.22 7.21 4.78
N HIS A 133 18.48 8.05 5.50
CA HIS A 133 17.03 7.96 5.55
C HIS A 133 16.46 8.51 4.24
N LEU A 134 15.86 7.63 3.43
CA LEU A 134 14.88 8.06 2.42
C LEU A 134 13.87 8.99 3.11
N GLY A 135 13.81 10.24 2.65
CA GLY A 135 13.02 11.28 3.29
C GLY A 135 11.56 10.83 3.48
N PRO A 136 10.88 11.28 4.55
CA PRO A 136 9.51 10.86 4.85
C PRO A 136 8.56 11.10 3.68
N VAL A 137 8.82 12.12 2.88
CA VAL A 137 8.05 12.51 1.69
C VAL A 137 8.04 11.41 0.61
N THR A 138 9.16 10.75 0.34
CA THR A 138 9.24 9.71 -0.72
C THR A 138 8.50 8.44 -0.31
N ARG A 139 8.33 8.20 1.00
CA ARG A 139 7.52 7.08 1.53
C ARG A 139 6.03 7.41 1.62
N LEU A 140 5.68 8.68 1.82
CA LEU A 140 4.29 9.12 2.01
C LEU A 140 3.55 9.32 0.68
N LEU A 141 4.20 9.90 -0.34
CA LEU A 141 3.60 10.14 -1.66
C LEU A 141 2.88 8.91 -2.26
N PRO A 142 3.55 7.73 -2.37
CA PRO A 142 2.93 6.54 -2.93
C PRO A 142 1.74 6.01 -2.11
N ARG A 143 1.75 6.19 -0.79
CA ARG A 143 0.66 5.74 0.07
C ARG A 143 -0.56 6.66 -0.06
N VAL A 144 -0.32 7.97 -0.16
CA VAL A 144 -1.37 8.97 -0.37
C VAL A 144 -2.03 8.77 -1.73
N SER A 145 -1.26 8.56 -2.81
CA SER A 145 -1.84 8.33 -4.14
C SER A 145 -2.73 7.09 -4.18
N ILE A 146 -2.32 5.99 -3.53
CA ILE A 146 -3.13 4.77 -3.41
C ILE A 146 -4.37 4.97 -2.56
N SER A 147 -4.30 5.79 -1.51
CA SER A 147 -5.47 6.06 -0.67
C SER A 147 -6.55 6.87 -1.40
N LEU A 148 -6.18 7.68 -2.40
CA LEU A 148 -7.10 8.50 -3.20
C LEU A 148 -7.75 7.74 -4.35
N LEU A 149 -7.07 6.75 -4.91
CA LEU A 149 -7.57 5.90 -6.01
C LEU A 149 -8.99 5.33 -5.79
N PRO A 150 -9.32 4.67 -4.66
CA PRO A 150 -10.67 4.14 -4.45
C PRO A 150 -11.74 5.24 -4.41
N VAL A 151 -11.41 6.45 -3.96
CA VAL A 151 -12.34 7.60 -3.96
C VAL A 151 -12.60 8.09 -5.37
N ILE A 152 -11.55 8.19 -6.20
CA ILE A 152 -11.67 8.61 -7.60
C ILE A 152 -12.53 7.61 -8.38
N PHE A 153 -12.26 6.30 -8.24
CA PHE A 153 -13.06 5.26 -8.89
C PHE A 153 -14.50 5.24 -8.38
N PHE A 154 -14.72 5.40 -7.07
CA PHE A 154 -16.07 5.51 -6.51
C PHE A 154 -16.84 6.65 -7.16
N LEU A 155 -16.24 7.84 -7.23
CA LEU A 155 -16.85 9.00 -7.87
C LEU A 155 -17.13 8.72 -9.35
N ALA A 156 -16.17 8.14 -10.08
CA ALA A 156 -16.34 7.80 -11.50
C ALA A 156 -17.52 6.82 -11.74
N TRP A 157 -17.68 5.79 -10.89
CA TRP A 157 -18.81 4.87 -11.01
C TRP A 157 -20.14 5.53 -10.67
N THR A 158 -20.17 6.39 -9.64
CA THR A 158 -21.39 7.13 -9.29
C THR A 158 -21.79 8.13 -10.37
N THR A 159 -20.84 8.86 -10.95
CA THR A 159 -21.13 9.81 -12.03
C THR A 159 -21.58 9.08 -13.28
N LEU A 160 -20.98 7.94 -13.61
CA LEU A 160 -21.43 7.09 -14.71
C LEU A 160 -22.88 6.62 -14.54
N ALA A 161 -23.25 6.20 -13.32
CA ALA A 161 -24.62 5.81 -13.00
C ALA A 161 -25.61 6.97 -13.11
N ILE A 162 -25.21 8.21 -12.78
CA ILE A 162 -26.09 9.37 -12.85
C ILE A 162 -26.23 9.84 -14.29
N ILE A 163 -25.12 9.98 -15.02
CA ILE A 163 -25.09 10.50 -16.39
C ILE A 163 -25.91 9.61 -17.32
N SER A 164 -25.92 8.29 -17.11
CA SER A 164 -26.68 7.36 -17.96
C SER A 164 -28.20 7.59 -17.93
N TRP A 165 -28.74 8.27 -16.91
CA TRP A 165 -30.18 8.62 -16.84
C TRP A 165 -30.47 10.06 -17.23
N VAL A 166 -29.47 10.94 -17.18
CA VAL A 166 -29.62 12.36 -17.51
C VAL A 166 -29.55 12.58 -19.03
N VAL A 167 -28.76 11.77 -19.73
CA VAL A 167 -28.58 11.80 -21.19
C VAL A 167 -29.41 10.71 -21.85
#